data_AF-A0A944CA54-F1
#
_entry.id   AF-A0A944CA54-F1
#
_cell.length_a   1.000
_cell.length_b   1.000
_cell.length_c   1.000
_cell.angle_alpha   90.00
_cell.angle_beta   90.00
_cell.angle_gamma   90.00
#
_symmetry.space_group_name_H-M   'P 1'
#
loop_
_entity.id
_entity.type
_entity.pdbx_description
1 polymer ?
#
loop_
_entity_poly.entity_id
_entity_poly.type
_entity_poly.pdbx_seq_one_letter_code
_entity_poly.pdbx_strand_id
1 'polypeptide(L)'
;MGRLPAKAKKIAAALGGVAVGGAVYVLGEGVGLTQQGLACLAILCWAIVWWVAGVLPEYATGLLMVAAFAVIGGVSTSVSLAAFSTSTWWLLVAAFALGAGMKGSGLMRRMALGIVRRLPPTFAAQAAGIMAAGTLLGPLVPSMAAKCSMLAPISMSIGDALGYPRQGRQMQGLFLAMLTGVRNAGPAFISASVVGYALWGRLPAEVQAQFDMLHWLIAALPWLAVVTALNLAAIIVLYRPKDSRSAGSASAASSPSPIPEPGPMSTAERQMLAIVLITVGLWATQSLHGIPSHLVALVAVVAMAALGILTKTSLKTDIAWDSLIFIGIVIGLANVF
;
A
#
# COMPACT_ATOMS: atom_id res chain seq x y z
N MET A 1 -22.02 22.31 22.57
CA MET A 1 -21.55 22.47 21.18
C MET A 1 -21.97 21.26 20.35
N GLY A 2 -23.04 21.39 19.56
CA GLY A 2 -23.58 20.28 18.75
C GLY A 2 -22.63 19.90 17.62
N ARG A 3 -22.34 18.60 17.46
CA ARG A 3 -21.52 18.10 16.35
C ARG A 3 -22.25 18.40 15.03
N LEU A 4 -21.66 19.24 14.18
CA LEU A 4 -22.15 19.47 12.81
C LEU A 4 -22.34 18.13 12.05
N PRO A 5 -23.38 17.99 11.23
CA PRO A 5 -23.58 16.81 10.40
C PRO A 5 -22.40 16.62 9.44
N ALA A 6 -22.06 15.37 9.10
CA ALA A 6 -20.86 15.03 8.33
C ALA A 6 -20.73 15.81 7.01
N LYS A 7 -21.87 16.09 6.36
CA LYS A 7 -21.92 16.90 5.13
C LYS A 7 -21.54 18.37 5.37
N ALA A 8 -22.00 18.97 6.47
CA ALA A 8 -21.66 20.35 6.83
C ALA A 8 -20.17 20.50 7.18
N LYS A 9 -19.57 19.49 7.83
CA LYS A 9 -18.12 19.46 8.08
C LYS A 9 -17.30 19.44 6.79
N LYS A 10 -17.72 18.64 5.80
CA LYS A 10 -17.06 18.59 4.48
C LYS A 10 -17.19 19.90 3.72
N ILE A 11 -18.36 20.54 3.76
CA ILE A 11 -18.58 21.85 3.12
C ILE A 11 -17.72 22.93 3.80
N ALA A 12 -17.70 22.98 5.14
CA ALA A 12 -16.87 23.91 5.88
C ALA A 12 -15.38 23.71 5.58
N ALA A 13 -14.92 22.46 5.49
CA ALA A 13 -13.54 22.16 5.11
C ALA A 13 -13.23 22.52 3.65
N ALA A 14 -14.18 22.32 2.74
CA ALA A 14 -14.03 22.70 1.34
C ALA A 14 -13.81 24.23 1.21
N LEU A 15 -14.67 25.00 1.87
CA LEU A 15 -14.55 26.46 1.94
C LEU A 15 -13.27 26.89 2.67
N GLY A 16 -12.92 26.20 3.76
CA GLY A 16 -11.67 26.44 4.49
C GLY A 16 -10.43 26.27 3.63
N GLY A 17 -10.38 25.24 2.78
CA GLY A 17 -9.29 25.07 1.82
C GLY A 17 -9.20 26.23 0.83
N VAL A 18 -10.34 26.70 0.30
CA VAL A 18 -10.37 27.82 -0.65
C VAL A 18 -9.90 29.11 0.03
N ALA A 19 -10.35 29.34 1.26
CA ALA A 19 -9.90 30.48 2.05
C ALA A 19 -8.40 30.43 2.35
N VAL A 20 -7.84 29.25 2.68
CA VAL A 20 -6.39 29.07 2.89
C VAL A 20 -5.62 29.35 1.59
N GLY A 21 -6.04 28.80 0.45
CA GLY A 21 -5.39 29.09 -0.83
C GLY A 21 -5.42 30.58 -1.18
N GLY A 22 -6.58 31.22 -1.04
CA GLY A 22 -6.73 32.67 -1.27
C GLY A 22 -5.87 33.50 -0.32
N ALA A 23 -5.83 33.14 0.97
CA ALA A 23 -4.99 33.81 1.96
C ALA A 23 -3.49 33.66 1.62
N VAL A 24 -3.03 32.48 1.20
CA VAL A 24 -1.64 32.27 0.78
C VAL A 24 -1.32 33.15 -0.44
N TYR A 25 -2.21 33.24 -1.41
CA TYR A 25 -2.01 34.08 -2.59
C TYR A 25 -1.90 35.56 -2.23
N VAL A 26 -2.83 36.08 -1.41
CA VAL A 26 -2.86 37.51 -1.04
C VAL A 26 -1.73 37.88 -0.08
N LEU A 27 -1.49 37.07 0.95
CA LEU A 27 -0.48 37.37 1.98
C LEU A 27 0.95 37.07 1.52
N GLY A 28 1.10 36.24 0.48
CA GLY A 28 2.41 35.93 -0.10
C GLY A 28 2.93 36.98 -1.09
N GLU A 29 2.13 38.02 -1.40
CA GLU A 29 2.61 39.16 -2.17
C GLU A 29 3.75 39.86 -1.42
N GLY A 30 4.94 39.92 -2.04
CA GLY A 30 6.15 40.51 -1.44
C GLY A 30 7.16 39.52 -0.85
N VAL A 31 6.87 38.21 -0.87
CA VAL A 31 7.81 37.15 -0.39
C VAL A 31 8.90 36.83 -1.43
N GLY A 32 8.91 37.49 -2.59
CA GLY A 32 9.93 37.32 -3.64
C GLY A 32 9.69 36.13 -4.59
N LEU A 33 8.52 35.48 -4.52
CA LEU A 33 8.09 34.47 -5.48
C LEU A 33 7.57 35.11 -6.77
N THR A 34 7.71 34.41 -7.90
CA THR A 34 7.01 34.80 -9.14
C THR A 34 5.50 34.69 -8.94
N GLN A 35 4.70 35.47 -9.68
CA GLN A 35 3.24 35.35 -9.63
C GLN A 35 2.75 33.93 -9.91
N GLN A 36 3.41 33.26 -10.87
CA GLN A 36 3.15 31.86 -11.19
C GLN A 36 3.45 30.93 -10.01
N GLY A 37 4.62 31.08 -9.37
CA GLY A 37 5.02 30.28 -8.22
C GLY A 37 4.11 30.49 -7.01
N LEU A 38 3.67 31.74 -6.77
CA LEU A 38 2.73 32.06 -5.70
C LEU A 38 1.34 31.46 -5.94
N ALA A 39 0.83 31.52 -7.18
CA ALA A 39 -0.42 30.86 -7.58
C ALA A 39 -0.34 29.33 -7.38
N CYS A 40 0.74 28.71 -7.83
CA CYS A 40 0.95 27.27 -7.65
C CYS A 40 1.05 26.88 -6.17
N LEU A 41 1.74 27.67 -5.34
CA LEU A 41 1.82 27.44 -3.90
C LEU A 41 0.44 27.54 -3.23
N ALA A 42 -0.33 28.57 -3.57
CA ALA A 42 -1.70 28.76 -3.07
C ALA A 42 -2.61 27.57 -3.43
N ILE A 43 -2.54 27.08 -4.66
CA ILE A 43 -3.28 25.91 -5.13
C ILE A 43 -2.84 24.65 -4.37
N LEU A 44 -1.54 24.46 -4.14
CA LEU A 44 -1.06 23.32 -3.36
C LEU A 44 -1.56 23.36 -1.90
N CYS A 45 -1.51 24.52 -1.25
CA CYS A 45 -2.03 24.70 0.11
C CYS A 45 -3.53 24.40 0.19
N TRP A 46 -4.31 24.85 -0.81
CA TRP A 46 -5.72 24.50 -0.95
C TRP A 46 -5.93 22.97 -1.03
N ALA A 47 -5.18 22.29 -1.91
CA ALA A 47 -5.28 20.86 -2.11
C ALA A 47 -4.91 20.06 -0.84
N ILE A 48 -3.89 20.49 -0.10
CA ILE A 48 -3.48 19.87 1.18
C ILE A 48 -4.61 19.94 2.20
N VAL A 49 -5.29 21.08 2.35
CA VAL A 49 -6.45 21.18 3.27
C VAL A 49 -7.55 20.21 2.86
N TRP A 50 -7.82 20.06 1.56
CA TRP A 50 -8.82 19.13 1.04
C TRP A 50 -8.45 17.67 1.26
N TRP A 51 -7.17 17.29 1.10
CA TRP A 51 -6.68 15.95 1.42
C TRP A 51 -6.79 15.65 2.91
N VAL A 52 -6.33 16.55 3.79
CA VAL A 52 -6.38 16.37 5.24
C VAL A 52 -7.83 16.24 5.74
N ALA A 53 -8.75 17.02 5.18
CA ALA A 53 -10.15 17.01 5.59
C ALA A 53 -11.01 15.95 4.86
N GLY A 54 -10.46 15.23 3.88
CA GLY A 54 -11.20 14.21 3.10
C GLY A 54 -12.42 14.79 2.38
N VAL A 55 -12.27 15.99 1.80
CA VAL A 55 -13.35 16.69 1.08
C VAL A 55 -13.79 15.86 -0.13
N LEU A 56 -12.82 15.44 -0.95
CA LEU A 56 -12.98 14.52 -2.09
C LEU A 56 -11.98 13.34 -1.95
N PRO A 57 -12.17 12.25 -2.72
CA PRO A 57 -11.13 11.23 -2.88
C PRO A 57 -9.79 11.84 -3.34
N GLU A 58 -8.68 11.26 -2.88
CA GLU A 58 -7.33 11.82 -3.06
C GLU A 58 -6.98 12.11 -4.53
N TYR A 59 -7.29 11.16 -5.43
CA TYR A 59 -7.07 11.30 -6.86
C TYR A 59 -7.91 12.45 -7.46
N ALA A 60 -9.14 12.67 -6.97
CA ALA A 60 -10.03 13.69 -7.50
C ALA A 60 -9.57 15.10 -7.09
N THR A 61 -9.16 15.29 -5.84
CA THR A 61 -8.51 16.53 -5.40
C THR A 61 -7.24 16.79 -6.21
N GLY A 62 -6.41 15.76 -6.45
CA GLY A 62 -5.22 15.88 -7.28
C GLY A 62 -5.52 16.29 -8.72
N LEU A 63 -6.53 15.70 -9.37
CA LEU A 63 -6.92 16.06 -10.74
C LEU A 63 -7.46 17.50 -10.80
N LEU A 64 -8.24 17.92 -9.81
CA LEU A 64 -8.73 19.29 -9.72
C LEU A 64 -7.58 20.28 -9.47
N MET A 65 -6.57 19.90 -8.69
CA MET A 65 -5.33 20.67 -8.50
C MET A 65 -4.57 20.84 -9.82
N VAL A 66 -4.41 19.78 -10.62
CA VAL A 66 -3.81 19.87 -11.96
C VAL A 66 -4.60 20.83 -12.86
N ALA A 67 -5.93 20.75 -12.85
CA ALA A 67 -6.77 21.68 -13.60
C ALA A 67 -6.60 23.13 -13.12
N ALA A 68 -6.50 23.35 -11.80
CA ALA A 68 -6.25 24.67 -11.23
C ALA A 68 -4.86 25.20 -11.59
N PHE A 69 -3.82 24.36 -11.62
CA PHE A 69 -2.49 24.77 -12.11
C PHE A 69 -2.54 25.25 -13.56
N ALA A 70 -3.33 24.61 -14.42
CA ALA A 70 -3.45 25.00 -15.82
C ALA A 70 -4.21 26.32 -16.00
N VAL A 71 -5.32 26.49 -15.29
CA VAL A 71 -6.22 27.65 -15.49
C VAL A 71 -5.77 28.88 -14.70
N ILE A 72 -5.28 28.69 -13.47
CA ILE A 72 -4.94 29.77 -12.54
C ILE A 72 -3.42 29.91 -12.42
N GLY A 73 -2.72 28.78 -12.28
CA GLY A 73 -1.26 28.76 -12.10
C GLY A 73 -0.44 28.93 -13.37
N GLY A 74 -1.06 29.01 -14.56
CA GLY A 74 -0.35 29.16 -15.84
C GLY A 74 0.59 28.00 -16.21
N VAL A 75 0.46 26.83 -15.58
CA VAL A 75 1.32 25.66 -15.83
C VAL A 75 0.64 24.73 -16.81
N SER A 76 1.29 24.40 -17.92
CA SER A 76 0.70 23.51 -18.91
C SER A 76 0.42 22.10 -18.36
N THR A 77 -0.58 21.43 -18.93
CA THR A 77 -0.90 20.04 -18.59
C THR A 77 0.24 19.08 -18.95
N SER A 78 1.02 19.40 -19.99
CA SER A 78 2.19 18.60 -20.36
C SER A 78 3.26 18.60 -19.26
N VAL A 79 3.42 19.70 -18.53
CA VAL A 79 4.37 19.81 -17.41
C VAL A 79 3.81 19.09 -16.17
N SER A 80 2.59 19.44 -15.77
CA SER A 80 1.96 18.91 -14.55
C SER A 80 1.64 17.41 -14.62
N LEU A 81 1.45 16.84 -15.83
CA LEU A 81 1.22 15.41 -16.06
C LEU A 81 2.44 14.66 -16.64
N ALA A 82 3.60 15.30 -16.81
CA ALA A 82 4.79 14.65 -17.38
C ALA A 82 5.22 13.38 -16.62
N ALA A 83 4.93 13.29 -15.32
CA ALA A 83 5.25 12.11 -14.52
C ALA A 83 4.60 10.82 -15.04
N PHE A 84 3.43 10.90 -15.68
CA PHE A 84 2.69 9.76 -16.24
C PHE A 84 3.38 9.10 -17.45
N SER A 85 4.39 9.74 -18.05
CA SER A 85 5.19 9.16 -19.13
C SER A 85 6.55 8.64 -18.66
N THR A 86 6.85 8.67 -17.36
CA THR A 86 8.15 8.26 -16.81
C THR A 86 8.28 6.75 -16.66
N SER A 87 9.51 6.24 -16.70
CA SER A 87 9.83 4.84 -16.39
C SER A 87 9.36 4.44 -14.99
N THR A 88 9.47 5.34 -14.00
CA THR A 88 9.01 5.13 -12.63
C THR A 88 7.51 4.90 -12.57
N TRP A 89 6.73 5.69 -13.33
CA TRP A 89 5.28 5.50 -13.42
C TRP A 89 4.91 4.13 -13.97
N TRP A 90 5.50 3.72 -15.08
CA TRP A 90 5.20 2.42 -15.69
C TRP A 90 5.68 1.23 -14.85
N LEU A 91 6.79 1.39 -14.11
CA LEU A 91 7.21 0.41 -13.11
C LEU A 91 6.16 0.25 -12.01
N LEU A 92 5.59 1.35 -11.51
CA LEU A 92 4.51 1.31 -10.52
C LEU A 92 3.26 0.62 -11.06
N VAL A 93 2.79 0.99 -12.25
CA VAL A 93 1.63 0.35 -12.89
C VAL A 93 1.83 -1.17 -12.97
N ALA A 94 3.01 -1.61 -13.42
CA ALA A 94 3.34 -3.02 -13.52
C ALA A 94 3.43 -3.71 -12.14
N ALA A 95 3.98 -3.04 -11.12
CA ALA A 95 4.03 -3.58 -9.75
C ALA A 95 2.63 -3.78 -9.15
N PHE A 96 1.69 -2.84 -9.37
CA PHE A 96 0.30 -3.00 -8.95
C PHE A 96 -0.38 -4.15 -9.71
N ALA A 97 -0.13 -4.28 -11.01
CA ALA A 97 -0.65 -5.38 -11.81
C ALA A 97 -0.10 -6.76 -11.38
N LEU A 98 1.20 -6.85 -11.07
CA LEU A 98 1.83 -8.06 -10.52
C LEU A 98 1.19 -8.44 -9.18
N GLY A 99 1.00 -7.45 -8.29
CA GLY A 99 0.29 -7.66 -7.02
C GLY A 99 -1.14 -8.18 -7.22
N ALA A 100 -1.87 -7.64 -8.20
CA ALA A 100 -3.20 -8.12 -8.57
C ALA A 100 -3.16 -9.57 -9.09
N GLY A 101 -2.21 -9.92 -9.97
CA GLY A 101 -2.03 -11.29 -10.46
C GLY A 101 -1.66 -12.30 -9.36
N MET A 102 -0.80 -11.90 -8.42
CA MET A 102 -0.45 -12.71 -7.25
C MET A 102 -1.64 -12.96 -6.31
N LYS A 103 -2.52 -11.96 -6.18
CA LYS A 103 -3.77 -12.09 -5.43
C LYS A 103 -4.77 -12.98 -6.16
N GLY A 104 -5.01 -12.72 -7.45
CA GLY A 104 -5.99 -13.43 -8.27
C GLY A 104 -5.64 -14.90 -8.51
N SER A 105 -4.35 -15.23 -8.67
CA SER A 105 -3.89 -16.62 -8.80
C SER A 105 -3.98 -17.44 -7.52
N GLY A 106 -4.05 -16.79 -6.35
CA GLY A 106 -4.02 -17.46 -5.03
C GLY A 106 -2.61 -17.66 -4.47
N LEU A 107 -1.55 -17.37 -5.23
CA LEU A 107 -0.16 -17.56 -4.83
C LEU A 107 0.16 -16.84 -3.51
N MET A 108 -0.29 -15.60 -3.38
CA MET A 108 -0.01 -14.79 -2.19
C MET A 108 -0.72 -15.34 -0.94
N ARG A 109 -1.96 -15.86 -1.10
CA ARG A 109 -2.69 -16.55 -0.02
C ARG A 109 -1.94 -17.81 0.41
N ARG A 110 -1.44 -18.59 -0.54
CA ARG A 110 -0.61 -19.78 -0.26
C ARG A 110 0.65 -19.44 0.52
N MET A 111 1.37 -18.38 0.13
CA MET A 111 2.56 -17.93 0.85
C MET A 111 2.23 -17.51 2.29
N ALA A 112 1.14 -16.74 2.48
CA ALA A 112 0.67 -16.33 3.80
C ALA A 112 0.32 -17.54 4.68
N LEU A 113 -0.43 -18.51 4.16
CA LEU A 113 -0.74 -19.76 4.88
C LEU A 113 0.55 -20.54 5.19
N GLY A 114 1.50 -20.59 4.27
CA GLY A 114 2.80 -21.23 4.50
C GLY A 114 3.58 -20.62 5.68
N ILE A 115 3.49 -19.31 5.90
CA ILE A 115 4.10 -18.65 7.07
C ILE A 115 3.35 -19.04 8.34
N VAL A 116 2.04 -18.84 8.34
CA VAL A 116 1.20 -19.02 9.53
C VAL A 116 1.17 -20.46 10.03
N ARG A 117 1.13 -21.45 9.13
CA ARG A 117 1.07 -22.87 9.49
C ARG A 117 2.31 -23.41 10.20
N ARG A 118 3.46 -22.75 10.03
CA ARG A 118 4.71 -23.15 10.71
C ARG A 118 4.70 -22.78 12.19
N LEU A 119 3.71 -22.02 12.64
CA LEU A 119 3.58 -21.54 14.00
C LEU A 119 2.49 -22.32 14.75
N PRO A 120 2.63 -22.51 16.07
CA PRO A 120 1.65 -23.23 16.86
C PRO A 120 0.28 -22.53 16.83
N PRO A 121 -0.83 -23.27 17.03
CA PRO A 121 -2.19 -22.72 17.00
C PRO A 121 -2.54 -21.99 18.31
N THR A 122 -1.74 -20.99 18.68
CA THR A 122 -1.98 -20.11 19.84
C THR A 122 -2.18 -18.67 19.38
N PHE A 123 -2.93 -17.86 20.13
CA PHE A 123 -3.18 -16.46 19.78
C PHE A 123 -1.89 -15.69 19.47
N ALA A 124 -0.89 -15.77 20.35
CA ALA A 124 0.36 -15.03 20.21
C ALA A 124 1.15 -15.45 18.97
N ALA A 125 1.25 -16.76 18.72
CA ALA A 125 1.97 -17.29 17.58
C ALA A 125 1.25 -16.98 16.25
N GLN A 126 -0.08 -17.08 16.23
CA GLN A 126 -0.87 -16.76 15.05
C GLN A 126 -0.90 -15.25 14.76
N ALA A 127 -0.96 -14.39 15.79
CA ALA A 127 -0.79 -12.95 15.64
C ALA A 127 0.61 -12.61 15.06
N ALA A 128 1.67 -13.23 15.58
CA ALA A 128 3.01 -13.07 15.04
C ALA A 128 3.11 -13.54 13.58
N GLY A 129 2.51 -14.69 13.24
CA GLY A 129 2.48 -15.23 11.88
C GLY A 129 1.75 -14.36 10.88
N ILE A 130 0.58 -13.84 11.24
CA ILE A 130 -0.21 -12.94 10.39
C ILE A 130 0.53 -11.63 10.18
N MET A 131 1.12 -11.07 11.25
CA MET A 131 1.91 -9.84 11.15
C MET A 131 3.15 -10.05 10.29
N ALA A 132 3.86 -11.17 10.47
CA ALA A 132 4.99 -11.55 9.63
C ALA A 132 4.58 -11.74 8.17
N ALA A 133 3.43 -12.37 7.90
CA ALA A 133 2.91 -12.49 6.54
C ALA A 133 2.62 -11.12 5.90
N GLY A 134 2.00 -10.21 6.65
CA GLY A 134 1.77 -8.82 6.19
C GLY A 134 3.06 -8.06 5.88
N THR A 135 4.08 -8.21 6.73
CA THR A 135 5.37 -7.55 6.57
C THR A 135 6.19 -8.16 5.43
N LEU A 136 6.41 -9.47 5.45
CA LEU A 136 7.33 -10.18 4.54
C LEU A 136 6.78 -10.33 3.12
N LEU A 137 5.46 -10.41 2.96
CA LEU A 137 4.83 -10.37 1.63
C LEU A 137 4.63 -8.93 1.13
N GLY A 138 4.92 -7.94 1.98
CA GLY A 138 4.87 -6.52 1.69
C GLY A 138 5.54 -6.10 0.37
N PRO A 139 6.81 -6.47 0.12
CA PRO A 139 7.56 -6.10 -1.09
C PRO A 139 6.92 -6.55 -2.40
N LEU A 140 6.08 -7.58 -2.34
CA LEU A 140 5.47 -8.20 -3.51
C LEU A 140 4.19 -7.47 -3.96
N VAL A 141 3.63 -6.62 -3.07
CA VAL A 141 2.37 -5.92 -3.32
C VAL A 141 2.45 -4.49 -2.80
N PRO A 142 2.51 -3.50 -3.71
CA PRO A 142 2.57 -2.10 -3.29
C PRO A 142 1.23 -1.61 -2.70
N SER A 143 0.10 -2.25 -3.05
CA SER A 143 -1.23 -1.88 -2.56
C SER A 143 -1.51 -2.43 -1.15
N MET A 144 -1.64 -1.53 -0.18
CA MET A 144 -2.11 -1.88 1.16
C MET A 144 -3.51 -2.50 1.15
N ALA A 145 -4.43 -1.95 0.36
CA ALA A 145 -5.80 -2.45 0.25
C ALA A 145 -5.81 -3.90 -0.28
N ALA A 146 -4.99 -4.20 -1.30
CA ALA A 146 -4.85 -5.56 -1.82
C ALA A 146 -4.36 -6.54 -0.73
N LYS A 147 -3.28 -6.18 -0.01
CA LYS A 147 -2.74 -6.98 1.10
C LYS A 147 -3.78 -7.24 2.19
N CYS A 148 -4.46 -6.18 2.67
CA CYS A 148 -5.50 -6.30 3.69
C CYS A 148 -6.68 -7.15 3.20
N SER A 149 -7.15 -6.95 1.96
CA SER A 149 -8.28 -7.72 1.41
C SER A 149 -8.00 -9.22 1.30
N MET A 150 -6.73 -9.59 1.11
CA MET A 150 -6.31 -10.98 1.04
C MET A 150 -6.07 -11.58 2.44
N LEU A 151 -5.40 -10.86 3.34
CA LEU A 151 -5.07 -11.36 4.67
C LEU A 151 -6.30 -11.37 5.60
N ALA A 152 -7.28 -10.50 5.40
CA ALA A 152 -8.49 -10.43 6.22
C ALA A 152 -9.25 -11.76 6.31
N PRO A 153 -9.58 -12.46 5.20
CA PRO A 153 -10.21 -13.77 5.29
C PRO A 153 -9.31 -14.83 5.91
N ILE A 154 -7.97 -14.70 5.81
CA ILE A 154 -7.03 -15.61 6.48
C ILE A 154 -7.08 -15.38 7.99
N SER A 155 -6.97 -14.14 8.46
CA SER A 155 -7.11 -13.78 9.88
C SER A 155 -8.45 -14.23 10.45
N MET A 156 -9.54 -14.07 9.69
CA MET A 156 -10.86 -14.56 10.07
C MET A 156 -10.90 -16.08 10.18
N SER A 157 -10.38 -16.80 9.18
CA SER A 157 -10.35 -18.28 9.20
C SER A 157 -9.51 -18.84 10.35
N ILE A 158 -8.42 -18.17 10.72
CA ILE A 158 -7.59 -18.54 11.88
C ILE A 158 -8.34 -18.28 13.17
N GLY A 159 -9.00 -17.12 13.30
CA GLY A 159 -9.82 -16.82 14.47
C GLY A 159 -10.96 -17.81 14.65
N ASP A 160 -11.67 -18.16 13.56
CA ASP A 160 -12.72 -19.18 13.56
C ASP A 160 -12.15 -20.56 13.94
N ALA A 161 -10.99 -20.95 13.39
CA ALA A 161 -10.29 -22.19 13.73
C ALA A 161 -9.84 -22.27 15.20
N LEU A 162 -9.53 -21.13 15.83
CA LEU A 162 -9.20 -21.02 17.25
C LEU A 162 -10.41 -20.84 18.17
N GLY A 163 -11.63 -20.83 17.61
CA GLY A 163 -12.87 -20.67 18.37
C GLY A 163 -13.11 -19.23 18.88
N TYR A 164 -12.54 -18.22 18.25
CA TYR A 164 -12.73 -16.82 18.64
C TYR A 164 -14.01 -16.22 18.03
N PRO A 165 -14.84 -15.52 18.83
CA PRO A 165 -16.01 -14.86 18.29
C PRO A 165 -15.59 -13.74 17.32
N ARG A 166 -16.31 -13.60 16.19
CA ARG A 166 -15.94 -12.68 15.09
C ARG A 166 -15.86 -11.21 15.47
N GLN A 167 -16.62 -10.77 16.48
CA GLN A 167 -16.55 -9.41 17.03
C GLN A 167 -15.84 -9.36 18.38
N GLY A 168 -15.21 -10.48 18.79
CA GLY A 168 -14.45 -10.61 20.02
C GLY A 168 -13.11 -9.92 19.99
N ARG A 169 -12.55 -9.73 21.19
CA ARG A 169 -11.27 -9.06 21.42
C ARG A 169 -10.12 -9.78 20.69
N GLN A 170 -10.07 -11.10 20.75
CA GLN A 170 -9.05 -11.90 20.09
C GLN A 170 -9.11 -11.75 18.57
N MET A 171 -10.31 -11.76 17.98
CA MET A 171 -10.46 -11.54 16.53
C MET A 171 -9.94 -10.15 16.15
N GLN A 172 -10.29 -9.11 16.91
CA GLN A 172 -9.75 -7.76 16.70
C GLN A 172 -8.22 -7.73 16.79
N GLY A 173 -7.63 -8.48 17.73
CA GLY A 173 -6.18 -8.62 17.85
C GLY A 173 -5.51 -9.23 16.62
N LEU A 174 -6.11 -10.28 16.02
CA LEU A 174 -5.61 -10.88 14.77
C LEU A 174 -5.72 -9.92 13.58
N PHE A 175 -6.82 -9.16 13.50
CA PHE A 175 -6.98 -8.13 12.46
C PHE A 175 -6.03 -6.95 12.66
N LEU A 176 -5.72 -6.57 13.91
CA LEU A 176 -4.69 -5.58 14.20
C LEU A 176 -3.30 -6.07 13.84
N ALA A 177 -2.97 -7.34 14.14
CA ALA A 177 -1.71 -7.96 13.73
C ALA A 177 -1.54 -7.97 12.20
N MET A 178 -2.61 -8.24 11.47
CA MET A 178 -2.64 -8.09 10.01
C MET A 178 -2.35 -6.65 9.60
N LEU A 179 -3.11 -5.69 10.15
CA LEU A 179 -2.99 -4.29 9.76
C LEU A 179 -1.60 -3.71 10.07
N THR A 180 -1.03 -4.03 11.23
CA THR A 180 0.31 -3.60 11.62
C THR A 180 1.36 -4.24 10.73
N GLY A 181 1.26 -5.53 10.43
CA GLY A 181 2.18 -6.20 9.50
C GLY A 181 2.18 -5.54 8.11
N VAL A 182 1.00 -5.31 7.55
CA VAL A 182 0.84 -4.63 6.25
C VAL A 182 1.38 -3.20 6.29
N ARG A 183 1.24 -2.49 7.42
CA ARG A 183 1.79 -1.13 7.60
C ARG A 183 3.32 -1.13 7.75
N ASN A 184 3.87 -2.08 8.50
CA ASN A 184 5.32 -2.17 8.75
C ASN A 184 6.10 -2.42 7.47
N ALA A 185 5.51 -3.13 6.51
CA ALA A 185 6.11 -3.35 5.20
C ALA A 185 6.49 -2.03 4.49
N GLY A 186 5.66 -0.99 4.59
CA GLY A 186 5.82 0.22 3.79
C GLY A 186 7.14 0.95 4.05
N PRO A 187 7.48 1.29 5.29
CA PRO A 187 8.77 1.92 5.60
C PRO A 187 9.95 0.94 5.51
N ALA A 188 9.74 -0.35 5.76
CA ALA A 188 10.80 -1.36 5.72
C ALA A 188 11.30 -1.68 4.30
N PHE A 189 10.41 -1.64 3.31
CA PHE A 189 10.72 -1.99 1.93
C PHE A 189 10.23 -0.89 1.00
N ILE A 190 11.15 -0.23 0.29
CA ILE A 190 10.83 0.82 -0.70
C ILE A 190 9.72 0.34 -1.63
N SER A 191 9.79 -0.91 -2.09
CA SER A 191 8.83 -1.48 -3.04
C SER A 191 7.43 -1.71 -2.49
N ALA A 192 7.28 -1.77 -1.16
CA ALA A 192 6.01 -2.01 -0.49
C ALA A 192 5.22 -0.72 -0.22
N SER A 193 5.81 0.45 -0.50
CA SER A 193 5.22 1.76 -0.26
C SER A 193 5.35 2.68 -1.46
N VAL A 194 4.20 3.22 -1.82
CA VAL A 194 4.05 4.37 -2.72
C VAL A 194 4.93 5.54 -2.33
N VAL A 195 4.92 5.89 -1.03
CA VAL A 195 5.71 7.02 -0.50
C VAL A 195 7.21 6.71 -0.60
N GLY A 196 7.58 5.44 -0.40
CA GLY A 196 8.96 4.98 -0.56
C GLY A 196 9.48 5.21 -1.98
N TYR A 197 8.72 4.76 -3.00
CA TYR A 197 9.09 4.99 -4.39
C TYR A 197 9.10 6.47 -4.80
N ALA A 198 8.12 7.25 -4.34
CA ALA A 198 8.07 8.68 -4.64
C ALA A 198 9.27 9.43 -4.06
N LEU A 199 9.72 9.05 -2.85
CA LEU A 199 10.92 9.60 -2.23
C LEU A 199 12.19 9.14 -2.95
N TRP A 200 12.32 7.83 -3.19
CA TRP A 200 13.49 7.25 -3.85
C TRP A 200 13.72 7.83 -5.25
N GLY A 201 12.65 7.97 -6.05
CA GLY A 201 12.73 8.53 -7.39
C GLY A 201 13.13 10.01 -7.45
N ARG A 202 13.20 10.70 -6.30
CA ARG A 202 13.68 12.09 -6.18
C ARG A 202 15.11 12.22 -5.68
N LEU A 203 15.73 11.13 -5.25
CA LEU A 203 17.12 11.17 -4.81
C LEU A 203 18.06 11.31 -6.03
N PRO A 204 19.21 11.98 -5.90
CA PRO A 204 20.25 11.99 -6.94
C PRO A 204 20.66 10.57 -7.32
N ALA A 205 21.10 10.36 -8.57
CA ALA A 205 21.44 9.02 -9.08
C ALA A 205 22.54 8.34 -8.24
N GLU A 206 23.48 9.13 -7.73
CA GLU A 206 24.57 8.67 -6.86
C GLU A 206 24.02 8.14 -5.52
N VAL A 207 22.99 8.78 -4.98
CA VAL A 207 22.33 8.36 -3.73
C VAL A 207 21.46 7.13 -3.97
N GLN A 208 20.74 7.07 -5.11
CA GLN A 208 19.97 5.88 -5.48
C GLN A 208 20.87 4.65 -5.62
N ALA A 209 22.09 4.81 -6.14
CA ALA A 209 23.07 3.73 -6.26
C ALA A 209 23.61 3.25 -4.90
N GLN A 210 23.70 4.13 -3.91
CA GLN A 210 24.15 3.81 -2.55
C GLN A 210 23.00 3.25 -1.66
N PHE A 211 21.78 3.71 -1.88
CA PHE A 211 20.56 3.28 -1.19
C PHE A 211 19.65 2.49 -2.14
N ASP A 212 20.16 1.34 -2.58
CA ASP A 212 19.35 0.36 -3.28
C ASP A 212 18.38 -0.34 -2.32
N MET A 213 17.57 -1.26 -2.85
CA MET A 213 16.51 -1.94 -2.08
C MET A 213 17.05 -2.72 -0.86
N LEU A 214 18.27 -3.25 -0.94
CA LEU A 214 18.89 -4.00 0.14
C LEU A 214 19.43 -3.07 1.22
N HIS A 215 20.17 -2.03 0.84
CA HIS A 215 20.74 -1.07 1.78
C HIS A 215 19.65 -0.30 2.53
N TRP A 216 18.54 0.02 1.86
CA TRP A 216 17.36 0.57 2.52
C TRP A 216 16.80 -0.38 3.57
N LEU A 217 16.62 -1.66 3.23
CA LEU A 217 16.11 -2.64 4.18
C LEU A 217 17.03 -2.72 5.40
N ILE A 218 18.35 -2.82 5.19
CA ILE A 218 19.34 -2.86 6.28
C ILE A 218 19.22 -1.63 7.17
N ALA A 219 19.11 -0.43 6.60
CA ALA A 219 18.91 0.81 7.35
C ALA A 219 17.57 0.82 8.10
N ALA A 220 16.53 0.20 7.55
CA ALA A 220 15.22 0.10 8.18
C ALA A 220 15.11 -1.02 9.22
N LEU A 221 16.05 -1.99 9.26
CA LEU A 221 15.98 -3.15 10.16
C LEU A 221 15.86 -2.77 11.65
N PRO A 222 16.63 -1.80 12.20
CA PRO A 222 16.50 -1.44 13.62
C PRO A 222 15.09 -0.92 13.93
N TRP A 223 14.56 -0.04 13.08
CA TRP A 223 13.20 0.46 13.20
C TRP A 223 12.18 -0.66 13.07
N LEU A 224 12.32 -1.52 12.06
CA LEU A 224 11.40 -2.62 11.79
C LEU A 224 11.37 -3.59 12.97
N ALA A 225 12.53 -3.95 13.53
CA ALA A 225 12.64 -4.85 14.68
C ALA A 225 11.93 -4.27 15.91
N VAL A 226 12.23 -3.01 16.27
CA VAL A 226 11.64 -2.34 17.43
C VAL A 226 10.13 -2.18 17.26
N VAL A 227 9.67 -1.66 16.13
CA VAL A 227 8.25 -1.40 15.88
C VAL A 227 7.46 -2.70 15.77
N THR A 228 8.02 -3.74 15.15
CA THR A 228 7.38 -5.07 15.07
C THR A 228 7.28 -5.70 16.46
N ALA A 229 8.34 -5.64 17.27
CA ALA A 229 8.34 -6.17 18.63
C ALA A 229 7.34 -5.43 19.53
N LEU A 230 7.34 -4.09 19.51
CA LEU A 230 6.41 -3.28 20.31
C LEU A 230 4.95 -3.50 19.89
N ASN A 231 4.65 -3.53 18.59
CA ASN A 231 3.30 -3.80 18.11
C ASN A 231 2.84 -5.21 18.51
N LEU A 232 3.69 -6.22 18.33
CA LEU A 232 3.35 -7.58 18.72
C LEU A 232 3.13 -7.71 20.23
N ALA A 233 4.02 -7.11 21.04
CA ALA A 233 3.88 -7.09 22.48
C ALA A 233 2.58 -6.40 22.91
N ALA A 234 2.27 -5.23 22.34
CA ALA A 234 1.03 -4.52 22.59
C ALA A 234 -0.20 -5.37 22.19
N ILE A 235 -0.18 -6.01 21.02
CA ILE A 235 -1.26 -6.88 20.56
C ILE A 235 -1.44 -8.07 21.52
N ILE A 236 -0.36 -8.72 21.93
CA ILE A 236 -0.41 -9.85 22.87
C ILE A 236 -0.95 -9.40 24.23
N VAL A 237 -0.40 -8.34 24.82
CA VAL A 237 -0.80 -7.84 26.13
C VAL A 237 -2.25 -7.38 26.14
N LEU A 238 -2.67 -6.66 25.09
CA LEU A 238 -4.01 -6.09 25.02
C LEU A 238 -5.06 -7.08 24.53
N TYR A 239 -4.74 -8.09 23.72
CA TYR A 239 -5.76 -8.91 23.04
C TYR A 239 -5.65 -10.42 23.29
N ARG A 240 -4.65 -10.91 24.05
CA ARG A 240 -4.60 -12.32 24.43
C ARG A 240 -5.84 -12.75 25.23
N PRO A 241 -6.29 -14.01 25.11
CA PRO A 241 -7.28 -14.57 26.01
C PRO A 241 -6.81 -14.44 27.47
N LYS A 242 -7.66 -13.86 28.34
CA LYS A 242 -7.35 -13.73 29.78
C LYS A 242 -7.62 -15.02 30.56
N ASP A 243 -8.49 -15.88 30.03
CA ASP A 243 -8.87 -17.14 30.67
C ASP A 243 -8.25 -18.32 29.93
N SER A 244 -7.24 -18.94 30.56
CA SER A 244 -6.78 -20.29 30.20
C SER A 244 -7.88 -21.35 30.42
N ARG A 245 -8.97 -21.00 31.11
CA ARG A 245 -10.14 -21.85 31.37
C ARG A 245 -11.22 -21.83 30.26
N SER A 246 -11.12 -20.94 29.27
CA SER A 246 -12.06 -20.98 28.12
C SER A 246 -11.74 -22.10 27.11
N ALA A 247 -10.62 -22.81 27.28
CA ALA A 247 -10.38 -24.08 26.62
C ALA A 247 -11.36 -25.20 27.06
N GLY A 248 -12.13 -24.98 28.15
CA GLY A 248 -13.10 -25.94 28.69
C GLY A 248 -14.54 -25.44 28.82
N SER A 249 -14.88 -24.22 28.41
CA SER A 249 -16.28 -23.72 28.45
C SER A 249 -16.74 -22.99 27.19
N ALA A 250 -15.97 -23.05 26.10
CA ALA A 250 -16.59 -22.94 24.79
C ALA A 250 -17.56 -24.14 24.69
N SER A 251 -18.82 -23.87 24.40
CA SER A 251 -19.82 -24.87 24.05
C SER A 251 -19.20 -26.04 23.29
N ALA A 252 -19.63 -27.27 23.59
CA ALA A 252 -19.15 -28.53 23.03
C ALA A 252 -19.37 -28.69 21.50
N ALA A 253 -19.22 -27.62 20.72
CA ALA A 253 -19.51 -27.52 19.29
C ALA A 253 -18.34 -27.02 18.43
N SER A 254 -17.17 -26.67 19.00
CA SER A 254 -16.02 -26.28 18.15
C SER A 254 -14.69 -26.71 18.77
N SER A 255 -14.34 -27.98 18.61
CA SER A 255 -12.93 -28.38 18.59
C SER A 255 -12.19 -27.47 17.61
N PRO A 256 -10.96 -27.01 17.92
CA PRO A 256 -10.22 -26.17 16.99
C PRO A 256 -10.10 -26.90 15.65
N SER A 257 -10.70 -26.31 14.62
CA SER A 257 -10.59 -26.86 13.28
C SER A 257 -9.14 -26.68 12.81
N PRO A 258 -8.55 -27.63 12.08
CA PRO A 258 -7.20 -27.45 11.56
C PRO A 258 -7.16 -26.18 10.72
N ILE A 259 -6.08 -25.39 10.87
CA ILE A 259 -5.83 -24.21 10.03
C ILE A 259 -5.97 -24.65 8.55
N PRO A 260 -6.57 -23.86 7.64
CA PRO A 260 -6.85 -24.30 6.28
C PRO A 260 -5.61 -24.64 5.46
N GLU A 261 -5.54 -25.85 4.90
CA GLU A 261 -4.41 -26.29 4.06
C GLU A 261 -4.44 -25.65 2.68
N PRO A 262 -3.33 -25.04 2.23
CA PRO A 262 -3.18 -24.79 0.81
C PRO A 262 -2.98 -26.16 0.16
N GLY A 263 -4.01 -26.66 -0.54
CA GLY A 263 -3.96 -27.92 -1.29
C GLY A 263 -2.87 -27.91 -2.38
N PRO A 264 -2.89 -28.84 -3.36
CA PRO A 264 -1.88 -28.85 -4.43
C PRO A 264 -1.84 -27.49 -5.16
N MET A 265 -0.66 -27.08 -5.64
CA MET A 265 -0.55 -25.81 -6.37
C MET A 265 -1.38 -25.86 -7.66
N SER A 266 -2.27 -24.88 -7.81
CA SER A 266 -3.04 -24.73 -9.04
C SER A 266 -2.11 -24.35 -10.20
N THR A 267 -2.58 -24.54 -11.44
CA THR A 267 -1.84 -24.10 -12.62
C THR A 267 -1.59 -22.59 -12.62
N ALA A 268 -2.58 -21.80 -12.21
CA ALA A 268 -2.45 -20.35 -12.08
C ALA A 268 -1.40 -19.94 -11.04
N GLU A 269 -1.35 -20.63 -9.88
CA GLU A 269 -0.33 -20.38 -8.85
C GLU A 269 1.08 -20.69 -9.35
N ARG A 270 1.25 -21.80 -10.10
CA ARG A 270 2.55 -22.20 -10.67
C ARG A 270 3.01 -21.22 -11.76
N GLN A 271 2.11 -20.82 -12.65
CA GLN A 271 2.40 -19.84 -13.70
C GLN A 271 2.76 -18.49 -13.10
N MET A 272 1.99 -18.01 -12.10
CA MET A 272 2.30 -16.76 -11.43
C MET A 272 3.65 -16.83 -10.70
N LEU A 273 3.95 -17.95 -10.03
CA LEU A 273 5.25 -18.14 -9.38
C LEU A 273 6.39 -18.07 -10.39
N ALA A 274 6.24 -18.72 -11.55
CA ALA A 274 7.23 -18.65 -12.63
C ALA A 274 7.44 -17.20 -13.12
N ILE A 275 6.35 -16.44 -13.35
CA ILE A 275 6.43 -15.03 -13.75
C ILE A 275 7.21 -14.20 -12.72
N VAL A 276 6.91 -14.36 -11.43
CA VAL A 276 7.61 -13.63 -10.36
C VAL A 276 9.09 -13.99 -10.33
N LEU A 277 9.44 -15.29 -10.36
CA LEU A 277 10.83 -15.73 -10.32
C LEU A 277 11.63 -15.24 -11.52
N ILE A 278 11.04 -15.28 -12.73
CA ILE A 278 11.68 -14.77 -13.95
C ILE A 278 11.88 -13.25 -13.85
N THR A 279 10.86 -12.51 -13.39
CA THR A 279 10.93 -11.05 -13.24
C THR A 279 12.04 -10.66 -12.27
N VAL A 280 12.11 -11.31 -11.10
CA VAL A 280 13.14 -11.06 -10.09
C VAL A 280 14.52 -11.46 -10.61
N GLY A 281 14.63 -12.59 -11.31
CA GLY A 281 15.89 -13.03 -11.92
C GLY A 281 16.42 -12.04 -12.96
N LEU A 282 15.54 -11.50 -13.81
CA LEU A 282 15.91 -10.46 -14.78
C LEU A 282 16.29 -9.14 -14.10
N TRP A 283 15.62 -8.74 -13.02
CA TRP A 283 16.07 -7.56 -12.26
C TRP A 283 17.44 -7.77 -11.61
N ALA A 284 17.67 -8.94 -11.02
CA ALA A 284 18.96 -9.27 -10.39
C ALA A 284 20.12 -9.35 -11.41
N THR A 285 19.81 -9.68 -12.66
CA THR A 285 20.79 -9.78 -13.75
C THR A 285 20.80 -8.56 -14.67
N GLN A 286 20.15 -7.46 -14.27
CA GLN A 286 20.04 -6.25 -15.09
C GLN A 286 21.40 -5.71 -15.55
N SER A 287 22.44 -5.82 -14.72
CA SER A 287 23.81 -5.39 -15.06
C SER A 287 24.42 -6.18 -16.23
N LEU A 288 23.93 -7.40 -16.51
CA LEU A 288 24.45 -8.26 -17.58
C LEU A 288 23.79 -7.98 -18.93
N HIS A 289 22.49 -7.66 -18.95
CA HIS A 289 21.72 -7.50 -20.19
C HIS A 289 21.24 -6.07 -20.45
N GLY A 290 21.33 -5.16 -19.48
CA GLY A 290 20.99 -3.74 -19.63
C GLY A 290 19.50 -3.45 -19.87
N ILE A 291 18.59 -4.41 -19.66
CA ILE A 291 17.16 -4.21 -19.89
C ILE A 291 16.57 -3.47 -18.68
N PRO A 292 15.97 -2.28 -18.86
CA PRO A 292 15.40 -1.52 -17.76
C PRO A 292 14.30 -2.27 -17.00
N SER A 293 14.25 -2.10 -15.68
CA SER A 293 13.35 -2.86 -14.79
C SER A 293 11.86 -2.68 -15.12
N HIS A 294 11.47 -1.48 -15.58
CA HIS A 294 10.09 -1.18 -15.98
C HIS A 294 9.65 -1.98 -17.22
N LEU A 295 10.55 -2.23 -18.19
CA LEU A 295 10.23 -3.05 -19.36
C LEU A 295 10.05 -4.52 -18.99
N VAL A 296 10.93 -5.05 -18.14
CA VAL A 296 10.80 -6.41 -17.58
C VAL A 296 9.44 -6.56 -16.90
N ALA A 297 9.05 -5.57 -16.09
CA ALA A 297 7.76 -5.58 -15.39
C ALA A 297 6.57 -5.51 -16.36
N LEU A 298 6.64 -4.69 -17.41
CA LEU A 298 5.59 -4.61 -18.44
C LEU A 298 5.44 -5.93 -19.21
N VAL A 299 6.54 -6.60 -19.56
CA VAL A 299 6.51 -7.93 -20.17
C VAL A 299 5.86 -8.95 -19.24
N ALA A 300 6.12 -8.87 -17.93
CA ALA A 300 5.43 -9.71 -16.95
C ALA A 300 3.91 -9.46 -16.91
N VAL A 301 3.46 -8.21 -17.08
CA VAL A 301 2.04 -7.88 -17.21
C VAL A 301 1.43 -8.51 -18.46
N VAL A 302 2.12 -8.43 -19.60
CA VAL A 302 1.68 -9.08 -20.84
C VAL A 302 1.62 -10.60 -20.67
N ALA A 303 2.61 -11.21 -20.03
CA ALA A 303 2.62 -12.64 -19.76
C ALA A 303 1.45 -13.07 -18.86
N MET A 304 1.13 -12.30 -17.81
CA MET A 304 -0.04 -12.57 -16.97
C MET A 304 -1.35 -12.48 -17.75
N ALA A 305 -1.47 -11.51 -18.66
CA ALA A 305 -2.65 -11.37 -19.52
C ALA A 305 -2.77 -12.55 -20.51
N ALA A 306 -1.65 -12.93 -21.14
CA ALA A 306 -1.59 -14.06 -22.08
C ALA A 306 -1.93 -15.40 -21.42
N LEU A 307 -1.55 -15.60 -20.16
CA LEU A 307 -1.87 -16.80 -19.39
C LEU A 307 -3.24 -16.75 -18.70
N GLY A 308 -4.01 -15.67 -18.89
CA GLY A 308 -5.34 -15.51 -18.29
C GLY A 308 -5.34 -15.24 -16.78
N ILE A 309 -4.17 -14.98 -16.18
CA ILE A 309 -4.03 -14.61 -14.76
C ILE A 309 -4.57 -13.19 -14.53
N LEU A 310 -4.26 -12.27 -15.44
CA LEU A 310 -4.77 -10.90 -15.41
C LEU A 310 -5.84 -10.72 -16.49
N THR A 311 -7.10 -10.86 -16.10
CA THR A 311 -8.24 -10.68 -17.01
C THR A 311 -8.58 -9.20 -17.21
N LYS A 312 -9.37 -8.87 -18.25
CA LYS A 312 -9.91 -7.51 -18.46
C LYS A 312 -10.68 -6.99 -17.24
N THR A 313 -11.35 -7.87 -16.51
CA THR A 313 -12.09 -7.51 -15.28
C THR A 313 -11.11 -7.21 -14.16
N SER A 314 -10.16 -8.12 -13.89
CA SER A 314 -9.14 -7.94 -12.85
C SER A 314 -8.28 -6.69 -13.09
N LEU A 315 -7.95 -6.38 -14.35
CA LEU A 315 -7.25 -5.16 -14.71
C LEU A 315 -8.01 -3.90 -14.23
N LYS A 316 -9.35 -3.91 -14.23
CA LYS A 316 -10.18 -2.78 -13.82
C LYS A 316 -10.43 -2.74 -12.31
N THR A 317 -10.61 -3.90 -11.67
CA THR A 317 -11.10 -3.98 -10.29
C THR A 317 -10.01 -4.26 -9.26
N ASP A 318 -8.96 -4.97 -9.65
CA ASP A 318 -7.95 -5.48 -8.70
C ASP A 318 -6.71 -4.59 -8.65
N ILE A 319 -6.52 -3.74 -9.67
CA ILE A 319 -5.52 -2.67 -9.69
C ILE A 319 -6.10 -1.42 -9.03
N ALA A 320 -5.38 -0.85 -8.08
CA ALA A 320 -5.76 0.39 -7.39
C ALA A 320 -5.43 1.63 -8.25
N TRP A 321 -6.22 1.84 -9.31
CA TRP A 321 -6.07 2.95 -10.25
C TRP A 321 -6.20 4.33 -9.58
N ASP A 322 -7.03 4.43 -8.55
CA ASP A 322 -7.18 5.63 -7.72
C ASP A 322 -5.85 6.04 -7.08
N SER A 323 -5.16 5.07 -6.48
CA SER A 323 -3.84 5.25 -5.89
C SER A 323 -2.82 5.61 -6.96
N LEU A 324 -2.80 4.88 -8.08
CA LEU A 324 -1.92 5.21 -9.20
C LEU A 324 -2.12 6.66 -9.62
N ILE A 325 -3.34 7.08 -9.99
CA ILE A 325 -3.59 8.47 -10.47
C ILE A 325 -3.08 9.50 -9.47
N PHE A 326 -3.38 9.32 -8.18
CA PHE A 326 -2.88 10.21 -7.13
C PHE A 326 -1.34 10.29 -7.11
N ILE A 327 -0.66 9.15 -7.21
CA ILE A 327 0.81 9.07 -7.23
C ILE A 327 1.40 9.79 -8.42
N GLY A 328 0.82 9.59 -9.60
CA GLY A 328 1.31 10.22 -10.83
C GLY A 328 1.27 11.74 -10.70
N ILE A 329 0.21 12.27 -10.08
CA ILE A 329 0.06 13.71 -9.82
C ILE A 329 1.08 14.19 -8.79
N VAL A 330 1.27 13.48 -7.68
CA VAL A 330 2.24 13.87 -6.62
C VAL A 330 3.69 13.77 -7.12
N ILE A 331 4.01 12.79 -7.95
CA ILE A 331 5.31 12.74 -8.64
C ILE A 331 5.42 13.87 -9.66
N GLY A 332 4.33 14.28 -10.31
CA GLY A 332 4.33 15.44 -11.22
C GLY A 332 4.59 16.78 -10.54
N LEU A 333 4.34 16.90 -9.23
CA LEU A 333 4.44 18.17 -8.52
C LEU A 333 5.81 18.86 -8.62
N ALA A 334 6.94 18.15 -8.62
CA ALA A 334 8.24 18.84 -8.73
C ALA A 334 8.57 19.31 -10.16
N ASN A 335 7.71 19.06 -11.14
CA ASN A 335 7.84 19.75 -12.44
C ASN A 335 7.10 21.09 -12.42
N VAL A 336 6.22 21.30 -11.43
CA VAL A 336 5.42 22.53 -11.25
C VAL A 336 6.17 23.59 -10.44
N PHE A 337 7.01 23.15 -9.50
CA PHE A 337 7.82 23.98 -8.61
C PHE A 337 9.29 23.86 -8.97
#